data_AF-S5MIL9-F1
#
_entry.id   AF-S5MIL9-F1
#
_cell.length_a   1.000
_cell.length_b   1.000
_cell.length_c   1.000
_cell.angle_alpha   90.00
_cell.angle_beta   90.00
_cell.angle_gamma   90.00
#
_symmetry.space_group_name_H-M   'P 1'
#
loop_
_entity.id
_entity.type
_entity.pdbx_description
1 polymer ?
#
loop_
_entity_poly.entity_id
_entity_poly.type
_entity_poly.pdbx_seq_one_letter_code
_entity_poly.pdbx_strand_id
1 'polypeptide(L)'
;LRCPAVCRLDPYDGLPESYLIHGGRTPNNEISSSLYLLTTDSRGCNRKLTLRCKEKEVVGEVPGARYGHTMSMVQSRGKTACVLFGGRSYMPAAERTTETWNSVVDCPPQVFLFDLEFGCSSAHTLPELGVGQSFHLALSREDCVYFIGGHSLASDSRPPRLFRLRVELLQGSPLLSCETLDNGLSISSAIITRTGPSHRYIILGGYNSNSQKRMECSTVILDEKGIHFEPLEPPRWIPDIVHSRTW
;
A
#
# COMPACT_ATOMS: atom_id res chain seq x y z
N LEU A 1 -12.60 9.22 -0.68
CA LEU A 1 -11.57 8.94 -1.70
C LEU A 1 -11.71 7.47 -2.12
N ARG A 2 -11.68 7.15 -3.41
CA ARG A 2 -11.71 5.77 -3.95
C ARG A 2 -10.28 5.26 -4.19
N CYS A 3 -9.97 4.06 -3.74
CA CYS A 3 -8.63 3.45 -3.82
C CYS A 3 -7.46 4.33 -3.28
N PRO A 4 -7.60 5.01 -2.11
CA PRO A 4 -6.46 5.64 -1.46
C PRO A 4 -5.50 4.57 -0.92
N ALA A 5 -4.25 4.94 -0.65
CA ALA A 5 -3.43 4.12 0.24
C ALA A 5 -3.84 4.41 1.68
N VAL A 6 -4.03 3.33 2.45
CA VAL A 6 -4.41 3.41 3.87
C VAL A 6 -3.34 2.69 4.66
N CYS A 7 -2.78 3.39 5.65
CA CYS A 7 -1.82 2.82 6.57
C CYS A 7 -2.37 2.93 7.99
N ARG A 8 -2.42 1.80 8.69
CA ARG A 8 -2.80 1.74 10.10
C ARG A 8 -1.59 2.15 10.95
N LEU A 9 -1.82 3.08 11.87
CA LEU A 9 -0.87 3.45 12.92
C LEU A 9 -1.28 2.73 14.19
N ASP A 10 -0.46 1.77 14.62
CA ASP A 10 -0.69 1.07 15.88
C ASP A 10 -0.61 2.06 17.06
N PRO A 11 -1.35 1.82 18.16
CA PRO A 11 -1.28 2.66 19.35
C PRO A 11 0.15 2.76 19.89
N TYR A 12 0.60 3.98 20.19
CA TYR A 12 1.96 4.24 20.69
C TYR A 12 1.96 5.45 21.63
N ASP A 13 2.78 5.43 22.69
CA ASP A 13 2.94 6.52 23.67
C ASP A 13 1.61 7.12 24.20
N GLY A 14 0.62 6.27 24.46
CA GLY A 14 -0.69 6.67 24.96
C GLY A 14 -1.63 7.27 23.90
N LEU A 15 -1.19 7.41 22.65
CA LEU A 15 -2.05 7.77 21.53
C LEU A 15 -2.87 6.57 21.06
N PRO A 16 -4.18 6.76 20.78
CA PRO A 16 -5.01 5.69 20.26
C PRO A 16 -4.61 5.33 18.82
N GLU A 17 -5.12 4.17 18.37
CA GLU A 17 -5.04 3.78 16.97
C GLU A 17 -5.52 4.91 16.04
N SER A 18 -4.78 5.11 14.95
CA SER A 18 -5.09 6.12 13.94
C SER A 18 -4.73 5.61 12.55
N TYR A 19 -5.10 6.37 11.52
CA TYR A 19 -4.92 5.97 10.13
C TYR A 19 -4.35 7.12 9.32
N LEU A 20 -3.35 6.82 8.50
CA LEU A 20 -2.92 7.70 7.42
C LEU A 20 -3.65 7.30 6.13
N ILE A 21 -4.13 8.29 5.41
CA ILE A 21 -4.82 8.13 4.14
C ILE A 21 -4.15 9.05 3.13
N HIS A 22 -3.59 8.51 2.06
CA HIS A 22 -2.95 9.28 1.01
C HIS A 22 -3.59 9.01 -0.35
N GLY A 23 -3.81 10.10 -1.09
CA GLY A 23 -4.29 10.09 -2.47
C GLY A 23 -5.62 9.39 -2.68
N GLY A 24 -5.75 8.69 -3.81
CA GLY A 24 -7.03 8.13 -4.25
C GLY A 24 -7.87 9.12 -5.05
N ARG A 25 -8.94 8.59 -5.67
CA ARG A 25 -9.82 9.35 -6.56
C ARG A 25 -10.97 10.03 -5.82
N THR A 26 -11.25 11.28 -6.16
CA THR A 26 -12.43 12.02 -5.69
C THR A 26 -13.71 11.51 -6.41
N PRO A 27 -14.91 11.93 -5.96
CA PRO A 27 -16.15 11.66 -6.68
C PRO A 27 -16.12 12.19 -8.13
N ASN A 28 -15.43 13.31 -8.36
CA ASN A 28 -15.29 13.93 -9.68
C ASN A 28 -14.14 13.34 -10.52
N ASN A 29 -13.59 12.19 -10.12
CA ASN A 29 -12.45 11.52 -10.75
C ASN A 29 -11.13 12.30 -10.73
N GLU A 30 -11.01 13.42 -10.02
CA GLU A 30 -9.70 14.00 -9.71
C GLU A 30 -8.91 13.03 -8.81
N ILE A 31 -7.58 13.12 -8.81
CA ILE A 31 -6.74 12.33 -7.93
C ILE A 31 -6.18 13.27 -6.88
N SER A 32 -6.40 12.95 -5.60
CA SER A 32 -5.81 13.70 -4.51
C SER A 32 -4.31 13.40 -4.40
N SER A 33 -3.51 14.40 -4.04
CA SER A 33 -2.13 14.28 -3.60
C SER A 33 -1.97 14.52 -2.10
N SER A 34 -3.08 14.74 -1.39
CA SER A 34 -3.06 15.11 0.02
C SER A 34 -2.84 13.89 0.92
N LEU A 35 -2.18 14.13 2.05
CA LEU A 35 -2.05 13.19 3.16
C LEU A 35 -3.00 13.60 4.27
N TYR A 36 -3.79 12.66 4.77
CA TYR A 36 -4.73 12.88 5.86
C TYR A 36 -4.41 11.96 7.03
N LEU A 37 -4.41 12.51 8.24
CA LEU A 37 -4.35 11.78 9.50
C LEU A 37 -5.75 11.71 10.11
N LEU A 38 -6.28 10.50 10.23
CA LEU A 38 -7.57 10.21 10.84
C LEU A 38 -7.36 9.65 12.26
N THR A 39 -7.81 10.37 13.27
CA THR A 39 -7.71 10.00 14.68
C THR A 39 -9.09 9.90 15.33
N THR A 40 -9.16 9.19 16.46
CA THR A 40 -10.31 9.32 17.36
C THR A 40 -10.25 10.68 18.07
N ASP A 41 -11.37 11.41 18.10
CA ASP A 41 -11.50 12.69 18.78
C ASP A 41 -12.16 12.54 20.16
N SER A 42 -13.34 11.93 20.20
CA SER A 42 -14.09 11.71 21.44
C SER A 42 -14.97 10.48 21.36
N ARG A 43 -15.28 9.91 22.54
CA ARG A 43 -16.24 8.82 22.71
C ARG A 43 -17.42 9.35 23.52
N GLY A 44 -18.56 9.50 22.87
CA GLY A 44 -19.80 9.97 23.50
C GLY A 44 -20.64 8.82 24.05
N CYS A 45 -21.80 9.17 24.60
CA CYS A 45 -22.80 8.20 25.06
C CYS A 45 -23.32 7.34 23.90
N ASN A 46 -23.89 6.17 24.23
CA ASN A 46 -24.48 5.23 23.26
C ASN A 46 -23.52 4.77 22.15
N ARG A 47 -22.24 4.55 22.49
CA ARG A 47 -21.18 4.12 21.56
C ARG A 47 -20.93 5.11 20.40
N LYS A 48 -21.34 6.37 20.54
CA LYS A 48 -21.01 7.42 19.55
C LYS A 48 -19.51 7.65 19.52
N LEU A 49 -18.91 7.55 18.34
CA LEU A 49 -17.51 7.87 18.10
C LEU A 49 -17.41 9.12 17.24
N THR A 50 -16.66 10.12 17.69
CA THR A 50 -16.29 11.28 16.88
C THR A 50 -14.87 11.06 16.36
N LEU A 51 -14.69 11.19 15.05
CA LEU A 51 -13.39 11.12 14.41
C LEU A 51 -12.93 12.52 14.01
N ARG A 52 -11.62 12.72 13.96
CA ARG A 52 -10.98 13.94 13.50
C ARG A 52 -10.07 13.59 12.33
N CYS A 53 -10.30 14.24 11.19
CA CYS A 53 -9.44 14.15 10.03
C CYS A 53 -8.65 15.46 9.92
N LYS A 54 -7.33 15.36 9.90
CA LYS A 54 -6.42 16.50 9.70
C LYS A 54 -5.64 16.27 8.42
N GLU A 55 -5.68 17.24 7.51
CA GLU A 55 -4.73 17.29 6.41
C GLU A 55 -3.33 17.58 6.97
N LYS A 56 -2.34 16.83 6.48
CA LYS A 56 -0.94 16.94 6.85
C LYS A 56 -0.19 17.46 5.64
N GLU A 57 0.39 18.65 5.78
CA GLU A 57 1.34 19.15 4.79
C GLU A 57 2.64 18.36 4.90
N VAL A 58 3.17 18.00 3.73
CA VAL A 58 4.46 17.32 3.60
C VAL A 58 5.27 18.11 2.58
N VAL A 59 6.52 18.43 2.91
CA VAL A 59 7.42 19.19 2.04
C VAL A 59 8.58 18.34 1.53
N GLY A 60 9.33 18.83 0.54
CA GLY A 60 10.44 18.10 -0.08
C GLY A 60 10.01 17.37 -1.35
N GLU A 61 10.48 16.13 -1.54
CA GLU A 61 10.18 15.34 -2.73
C GLU A 61 8.86 14.59 -2.54
N VAL A 62 7.74 15.31 -2.70
CA VAL A 62 6.39 14.77 -2.48
C VAL A 62 5.92 13.96 -3.69
N PRO A 63 5.31 12.77 -3.51
CA PRO A 63 4.76 12.01 -4.61
C PRO A 63 3.61 12.78 -5.28
N GLY A 64 3.58 12.75 -6.61
CA GLY A 64 2.42 13.22 -7.37
C GLY A 64 1.14 12.44 -7.05
N ALA A 65 0.00 13.06 -7.36
CA ALA A 65 -1.34 12.51 -7.15
C ALA A 65 -1.50 11.11 -7.76
N ARG A 66 -1.87 10.12 -6.93
CA ARG A 66 -1.95 8.72 -7.34
C ARG A 66 -3.00 7.91 -6.57
N TYR A 67 -3.40 6.77 -7.14
CA TYR A 67 -4.31 5.80 -6.52
C TYR A 67 -3.84 4.37 -6.77
N GLY A 68 -4.33 3.40 -5.98
CA GLY A 68 -3.89 2.00 -6.09
C GLY A 68 -2.41 1.78 -5.75
N HIS A 69 -1.83 2.70 -4.99
CA HIS A 69 -0.51 2.56 -4.37
C HIS A 69 -0.67 2.03 -2.94
N THR A 70 0.43 1.67 -2.30
CA THR A 70 0.44 1.23 -0.90
C THR A 70 1.21 2.20 -0.02
N MET A 71 0.92 2.13 1.29
CA MET A 71 1.58 2.92 2.30
C MET A 71 1.75 2.07 3.56
N SER A 72 2.95 2.06 4.16
CA SER A 72 3.30 1.18 5.28
C SER A 72 4.25 1.85 6.26
N MET A 73 3.96 1.76 7.56
CA MET A 73 4.87 2.24 8.59
C MET A 73 6.05 1.28 8.76
N VAL A 74 7.23 1.86 8.92
CA VAL A 74 8.45 1.17 9.35
C VAL A 74 8.98 1.81 10.62
N GLN A 75 9.67 1.01 11.43
CA GLN A 75 10.36 1.45 12.62
C GLN A 75 11.80 0.95 12.58
N SER A 76 12.76 1.86 12.76
CA SER A 76 14.18 1.56 12.74
C SER A 76 14.89 2.39 13.80
N ARG A 77 15.64 1.73 14.68
CA ARG A 77 16.44 2.39 15.75
C ARG A 77 15.62 3.37 16.61
N GLY A 78 14.36 3.01 16.90
CA GLY A 78 13.43 3.84 17.69
C GLY A 78 12.75 4.97 16.91
N LYS A 79 13.13 5.22 15.66
CA LYS A 79 12.47 6.20 14.77
C LYS A 79 11.42 5.51 13.92
N THR A 80 10.43 6.28 13.45
CA THR A 80 9.39 5.79 12.54
C THR A 80 9.35 6.60 11.27
N ALA A 81 9.00 5.96 10.17
CA ALA A 81 8.75 6.62 8.89
C ALA A 81 7.64 5.89 8.14
N CYS A 82 7.01 6.57 7.20
CA CYS A 82 6.00 5.99 6.34
C CYS A 82 6.58 5.76 4.95
N VAL A 83 6.55 4.51 4.48
CA VAL A 83 6.95 4.12 3.14
C VAL A 83 5.74 4.18 2.21
N LEU A 84 5.88 4.84 1.06
CA LEU A 84 4.88 4.86 0.00
C LEU A 84 5.48 4.35 -1.31
N PHE A 85 4.75 3.46 -2.01
CA PHE A 85 5.23 2.87 -3.26
C PHE A 85 4.13 2.57 -4.29
N GLY A 86 4.48 2.77 -5.56
CA GLY A 86 3.68 2.41 -6.74
C GLY A 86 2.47 3.30 -6.99
N GLY A 87 1.45 2.72 -7.62
CA GLY A 87 0.17 3.36 -7.96
C GLY A 87 0.07 3.80 -9.42
N ARG A 88 -1.08 4.39 -9.72
CA ARG A 88 -1.41 5.00 -11.02
C ARG A 88 -1.75 6.46 -10.88
N SER A 89 -1.44 7.20 -11.92
CA SER A 89 -1.85 8.59 -12.14
C SER A 89 -2.50 8.73 -13.50
N TYR A 90 -3.13 9.87 -13.76
CA TYR A 90 -3.42 10.26 -15.14
C TYR A 90 -2.12 10.47 -15.91
N MET A 91 -2.21 10.44 -17.25
CA MET A 91 -1.12 10.86 -18.11
C MET A 91 -0.65 12.27 -17.74
N PRO A 92 0.66 12.57 -17.87
CA PRO A 92 1.20 13.92 -17.64
C PRO A 92 0.45 14.97 -18.46
N ALA A 93 0.30 16.17 -17.91
CA ALA A 93 -0.49 17.24 -18.55
C ALA A 93 -0.01 17.58 -19.98
N ALA A 94 1.29 17.45 -20.24
CA ALA A 94 1.88 17.69 -21.57
C ALA A 94 1.49 16.65 -22.63
N GLU A 95 1.08 15.45 -22.22
CA GLU A 95 0.73 14.33 -23.11
C GLU A 95 -0.78 14.03 -23.11
N ARG A 96 -1.54 14.67 -22.21
CA ARG A 96 -2.95 14.41 -22.00
C ARG A 96 -3.80 15.24 -22.96
N THR A 97 -4.67 14.56 -23.70
CA THR A 97 -5.66 15.19 -24.59
C THR A 97 -7.06 15.00 -24.03
N THR A 98 -8.06 15.61 -24.65
CA THR A 98 -9.48 15.37 -24.32
C THR A 98 -9.91 13.95 -24.64
N GLU A 99 -9.30 13.31 -25.65
CA GLU A 99 -9.58 11.92 -26.02
C GLU A 99 -8.95 10.92 -25.04
N THR A 100 -7.74 11.22 -24.57
CA THR A 100 -7.01 10.42 -23.57
C THR A 100 -7.25 10.93 -22.15
N TRP A 101 -8.31 11.70 -21.91
CA TRP A 101 -8.51 12.38 -20.63
C TRP A 101 -8.54 11.39 -19.46
N ASN A 102 -9.21 10.25 -19.60
CA ASN A 102 -9.29 9.27 -18.52
C ASN A 102 -8.18 8.20 -18.55
N SER A 103 -7.23 8.30 -19.49
CA SER A 103 -6.11 7.37 -19.61
C SER A 103 -5.15 7.52 -18.43
N VAL A 104 -4.69 6.38 -17.92
CA VAL A 104 -3.82 6.29 -16.76
C VAL A 104 -2.53 5.59 -17.12
N VAL A 105 -1.49 5.88 -16.36
CA VAL A 105 -0.17 5.23 -16.41
C VAL A 105 0.20 4.77 -15.02
N ASP A 106 1.02 3.72 -14.90
CA ASP A 106 1.67 3.45 -13.61
C ASP A 106 2.67 4.56 -13.32
N CYS A 107 2.75 4.98 -12.06
CA CYS A 107 3.73 5.97 -11.64
C CYS A 107 5.16 5.41 -11.75
N PRO A 108 6.18 6.27 -11.92
CA PRO A 108 7.57 5.85 -11.82
C PRO A 108 7.84 5.05 -10.53
N PRO A 109 8.63 3.97 -10.58
CA PRO A 109 8.82 3.04 -9.46
C PRO A 109 9.79 3.60 -8.40
N GLN A 110 9.46 4.78 -7.86
CA GLN A 110 10.18 5.41 -6.76
C GLN A 110 9.52 5.06 -5.43
N VAL A 111 10.34 4.87 -4.41
CA VAL A 111 9.92 4.74 -3.01
C VAL A 111 9.98 6.11 -2.36
N PHE A 112 8.89 6.51 -1.71
CA PHE A 112 8.84 7.76 -0.95
C PHE A 112 8.89 7.43 0.54
N LEU A 113 9.75 8.15 1.28
CA LEU A 113 9.79 8.10 2.73
C LEU A 113 9.23 9.39 3.30
N PHE A 114 8.15 9.29 4.07
CA PHE A 114 7.61 10.40 4.84
C PHE A 114 8.09 10.30 6.28
N ASP A 115 8.77 11.35 6.72
CA ASP A 115 8.98 11.64 8.12
C ASP A 115 7.77 12.42 8.64
N LEU A 116 6.97 11.78 9.50
CA LEU A 116 5.73 12.36 10.01
C LEU A 116 5.97 13.33 11.18
N GLU A 117 7.14 13.28 11.80
CA GLU A 117 7.54 14.16 12.90
C GLU A 117 7.93 15.52 12.33
N PHE A 118 8.76 15.54 11.28
CA PHE A 118 9.22 16.76 10.63
C PHE A 118 8.36 17.20 9.43
N GLY A 119 7.45 16.34 8.97
CA GLY A 119 6.56 16.65 7.84
C GLY A 119 7.32 16.77 6.52
N CYS A 120 8.35 15.95 6.31
CA CYS A 120 9.16 15.97 5.09
C CYS A 120 9.12 14.64 4.32
N SER A 121 9.38 14.71 3.02
CA SER A 121 9.42 13.60 2.08
C SER A 121 10.73 13.56 1.33
N SER A 122 11.25 12.35 1.11
CA SER A 122 12.37 12.07 0.20
C SER A 122 12.00 10.94 -0.77
N ALA A 123 12.50 11.02 -2.00
CA ALA A 123 12.25 10.05 -3.06
C ALA A 123 13.51 9.22 -3.36
N HIS A 124 13.34 7.92 -3.50
CA HIS A 124 14.44 6.97 -3.68
C HIS A 124 14.16 6.05 -4.86
N THR A 125 15.12 5.97 -5.78
CA THR A 125 15.09 5.01 -6.90
C THR A 125 15.93 3.80 -6.54
N LEU A 126 15.36 2.61 -6.65
CA LEU A 126 16.01 1.34 -6.32
C LEU A 126 16.05 0.47 -7.58
N PRO A 127 17.20 -0.09 -7.97
CA PRO A 127 17.37 -0.81 -9.23
C PRO A 127 16.49 -2.06 -9.34
N GLU A 128 16.16 -2.70 -8.22
CA GLU A 128 15.29 -3.87 -8.16
C GLU A 128 13.84 -3.54 -8.54
N LEU A 129 13.42 -2.28 -8.30
CA LEU A 129 12.09 -1.79 -8.63
C LEU A 129 12.09 -1.20 -10.05
N GLY A 130 12.36 -2.05 -11.04
CA GLY A 130 12.61 -1.59 -12.41
C GLY A 130 11.37 -1.09 -13.19
N VAL A 131 10.15 -1.45 -12.77
CA VAL A 131 8.91 -1.10 -13.50
C VAL A 131 7.82 -0.66 -12.53
N GLY A 132 7.05 0.37 -12.92
CA GLY A 132 5.87 0.82 -12.19
C GLY A 132 4.85 -0.31 -11.98
N GLN A 133 4.19 -0.27 -10.83
CA GLN A 133 3.14 -1.23 -10.48
C GLN A 133 2.08 -0.64 -9.57
N SER A 134 0.89 -1.21 -9.62
CA SER A 134 -0.27 -0.79 -8.83
C SER A 134 -1.06 -1.99 -8.31
N PHE A 135 -1.90 -1.76 -7.31
CA PHE A 135 -2.75 -2.78 -6.69
C PHE A 135 -1.99 -3.99 -6.14
N HIS A 136 -0.73 -3.79 -5.75
CA HIS A 136 0.06 -4.76 -4.99
C HIS A 136 -0.32 -4.71 -3.50
N LEU A 137 0.06 -5.74 -2.75
CA LEU A 137 -0.02 -5.71 -1.30
C LEU A 137 1.28 -5.17 -0.71
N ALA A 138 1.18 -4.54 0.45
CA ALA A 138 2.34 -4.17 1.26
C ALA A 138 2.14 -4.65 2.69
N LEU A 139 3.18 -5.25 3.26
CA LEU A 139 3.22 -5.76 4.61
C LEU A 139 4.49 -5.27 5.29
N SER A 140 4.38 -4.65 6.46
CA SER A 140 5.55 -4.20 7.21
C SER A 140 5.75 -4.95 8.53
N ARG A 141 7.01 -5.12 8.89
CA ARG A 141 7.49 -5.59 10.18
C ARG A 141 8.81 -4.88 10.46
N GLU A 142 8.90 -4.17 11.59
CA GLU A 142 10.10 -3.44 12.00
C GLU A 142 10.60 -2.50 10.88
N ASP A 143 11.83 -2.66 10.41
CA ASP A 143 12.49 -1.83 9.40
C ASP A 143 12.24 -2.31 7.96
N CYS A 144 11.39 -3.32 7.77
CA CYS A 144 11.15 -3.98 6.48
C CYS A 144 9.71 -3.79 5.98
N VAL A 145 9.58 -3.60 4.66
CA VAL A 145 8.30 -3.66 3.92
C VAL A 145 8.42 -4.70 2.81
N TYR A 146 7.43 -5.59 2.74
CA TYR A 146 7.30 -6.62 1.73
C TYR A 146 6.23 -6.20 0.71
N PHE A 147 6.62 -5.98 -0.54
CA PHE A 147 5.70 -5.71 -1.64
C PHE A 147 5.38 -7.02 -2.38
N ILE A 148 4.10 -7.37 -2.48
CA ILE A 148 3.66 -8.67 -3.00
C ILE A 148 2.75 -8.47 -4.21
N GLY A 149 3.10 -9.09 -5.33
CA GLY A 149 2.34 -9.06 -6.58
C GLY A 149 2.21 -7.66 -7.15
N GLY A 150 1.01 -7.34 -7.59
CA GLY A 150 0.66 -6.12 -8.32
C GLY A 150 0.34 -6.37 -9.78
N HIS A 151 -0.23 -5.36 -10.42
CA HIS A 151 -0.43 -5.31 -11.87
C HIS A 151 0.47 -4.23 -12.44
N SER A 152 1.12 -4.56 -13.56
CA SER A 152 1.86 -3.61 -14.38
C SER A 152 1.04 -3.29 -15.62
N LEU A 153 0.65 -2.04 -15.77
CA LEU A 153 -0.16 -1.56 -16.88
C LEU A 153 0.62 -1.57 -18.19
N ALA A 154 1.92 -1.26 -18.16
CA ALA A 154 2.78 -1.21 -19.34
C ALA A 154 2.91 -2.57 -20.05
N SER A 155 2.85 -3.67 -19.29
CA SER A 155 2.96 -5.04 -19.81
C SER A 155 1.64 -5.82 -19.74
N ASP A 156 0.57 -5.19 -19.24
CA ASP A 156 -0.71 -5.80 -18.88
C ASP A 156 -0.56 -7.17 -18.15
N SER A 157 0.37 -7.23 -17.19
CA SER A 157 0.74 -8.49 -16.53
C SER A 157 0.70 -8.39 -15.00
N ARG A 158 0.60 -9.55 -14.36
CA ARG A 158 0.69 -9.73 -12.89
C ARG A 158 1.88 -10.61 -12.57
N PRO A 159 3.11 -10.10 -12.68
CA PRO A 159 4.27 -10.91 -12.36
C PRO A 159 4.24 -11.33 -10.89
N PRO A 160 4.70 -12.55 -10.54
CA PRO A 160 4.74 -13.04 -9.15
C PRO A 160 5.85 -12.35 -8.35
N ARG A 161 5.80 -11.03 -8.26
CA ARG A 161 6.82 -10.21 -7.61
C ARG A 161 6.74 -10.36 -6.11
N LEU A 162 7.91 -10.42 -5.50
CA LEU A 162 8.07 -10.23 -4.08
C LEU A 162 9.35 -9.46 -3.84
N PHE A 163 9.21 -8.28 -3.26
CA PHE A 163 10.33 -7.43 -2.91
C PHE A 163 10.37 -7.25 -1.41
N ARG A 164 11.56 -7.35 -0.81
CA ARG A 164 11.80 -6.88 0.56
C ARG A 164 12.57 -5.56 0.47
N LEU A 165 11.90 -4.48 0.83
CA LEU A 165 12.52 -3.20 1.09
C LEU A 165 12.92 -3.12 2.55
N ARG A 166 14.19 -2.80 2.82
CA ARG A 166 14.68 -2.48 4.16
C ARG A 166 15.01 -0.99 4.25
N VAL A 167 14.61 -0.37 5.36
CA VAL A 167 14.76 1.07 5.62
C VAL A 167 15.44 1.31 6.96
N GLU A 168 16.70 1.73 6.92
CA GLU A 168 17.44 2.12 8.13
C GLU A 168 17.38 3.64 8.33
N LEU A 169 16.77 4.06 9.44
CA LEU A 169 16.61 5.48 9.80
C LEU A 169 17.82 5.97 10.61
N LEU A 170 18.91 6.29 9.91
CA LEU A 170 20.15 6.76 10.50
C LEU A 170 20.05 8.22 11.00
N GLN A 171 21.12 8.73 11.62
CA GLN A 171 21.26 10.17 11.86
C GLN A 171 21.76 10.82 10.56
N GLY A 172 20.92 11.66 9.94
CA GLY A 172 21.16 12.18 8.60
C GLY A 172 20.24 11.52 7.57
N SER A 173 20.80 10.98 6.50
CA SER A 173 20.04 10.34 5.42
C SER A 173 19.65 8.90 5.77
N PRO A 174 18.42 8.46 5.42
CA PRO A 174 18.05 7.05 5.54
C PRO A 174 18.85 6.20 4.55
N LEU A 175 19.11 4.94 4.93
CA LEU A 175 19.69 3.93 4.03
C LEU A 175 18.59 2.96 3.61
N LEU A 176 18.42 2.79 2.30
CA LEU A 176 17.44 1.87 1.73
C LEU A 176 18.17 0.79 0.94
N SER A 177 17.71 -0.45 1.09
CA SER A 177 18.12 -1.58 0.25
C SER A 177 16.89 -2.37 -0.14
N CYS A 178 16.80 -2.80 -1.39
CA CYS A 178 15.73 -3.69 -1.86
C CYS A 178 16.34 -5.00 -2.33
N GLU A 179 15.63 -6.10 -2.12
CA GLU A 179 15.97 -7.39 -2.70
C GLU A 179 14.73 -8.00 -3.35
N THR A 180 14.95 -8.83 -4.37
CA THR A 180 13.91 -9.66 -4.98
C THR A 180 13.95 -11.04 -4.34
N LEU A 181 12.78 -11.57 -4.00
CA LEU A 181 12.60 -12.89 -3.41
C LEU A 181 11.86 -13.81 -4.40
N ASP A 182 12.22 -15.09 -4.43
CA ASP A 182 11.79 -16.03 -5.47
C ASP A 182 10.38 -16.63 -5.26
N ASN A 183 9.78 -16.46 -4.08
CA ASN A 183 8.51 -17.08 -3.69
C ASN A 183 7.32 -16.10 -3.73
N GLY A 184 7.29 -15.19 -4.70
CA GLY A 184 6.22 -14.22 -4.84
C GLY A 184 4.90 -14.78 -5.39
N LEU A 185 3.85 -13.95 -5.33
CA LEU A 185 2.50 -14.32 -5.74
C LEU A 185 2.03 -13.48 -6.93
N SER A 186 1.51 -14.14 -7.97
CA SER A 186 0.90 -13.50 -9.15
C SER A 186 -0.52 -13.04 -8.83
N ILE A 187 -0.65 -11.93 -8.10
CA ILE A 187 -1.94 -11.42 -7.60
C ILE A 187 -2.05 -9.90 -7.70
N SER A 188 -3.26 -9.37 -7.89
CA SER A 188 -3.53 -7.93 -7.75
C SER A 188 -4.85 -7.67 -7.03
N SER A 189 -4.99 -6.54 -6.34
CA SER A 189 -6.22 -6.12 -5.66
C SER A 189 -6.74 -7.14 -4.65
N ALA A 190 -5.84 -7.88 -4.01
CA ALA A 190 -6.19 -8.81 -2.95
C ALA A 190 -6.51 -8.06 -1.65
N ILE A 191 -7.25 -8.72 -0.77
CA ILE A 191 -7.55 -8.23 0.57
C ILE A 191 -6.57 -8.88 1.53
N ILE A 192 -6.05 -8.09 2.46
CA ILE A 192 -5.21 -8.58 3.54
C ILE A 192 -5.80 -8.24 4.90
N THR A 193 -5.79 -9.21 5.80
CA THR A 193 -6.25 -9.02 7.18
C THR A 193 -5.27 -9.66 8.16
N ARG A 194 -4.99 -8.97 9.27
CA ARG A 194 -4.14 -9.48 10.35
C ARG A 194 -4.99 -10.32 11.30
N THR A 195 -4.58 -11.55 11.57
CA THR A 195 -5.40 -12.51 12.35
C THR A 195 -5.20 -12.40 13.86
N GLY A 196 -4.30 -11.54 14.33
CA GLY A 196 -3.98 -11.39 15.75
C GLY A 196 -2.85 -10.39 16.00
N PRO A 197 -2.27 -10.37 17.21
CA PRO A 197 -1.17 -9.47 17.56
C PRO A 197 0.17 -9.86 16.91
N SER A 198 0.35 -11.12 16.49
CA SER A 198 1.51 -11.52 15.72
C SER A 198 1.47 -10.97 14.29
N HIS A 199 2.61 -10.94 13.59
CA HIS A 199 2.69 -10.60 12.17
C HIS A 199 2.21 -11.78 11.29
N ARG A 200 1.01 -12.29 11.59
CA ARG A 200 0.31 -13.32 10.81
C ARG A 200 -0.90 -12.70 10.14
N TYR A 201 -1.01 -12.92 8.84
CA TYR A 201 -2.01 -12.31 7.97
C TYR A 201 -2.68 -13.37 7.10
N ILE A 202 -3.87 -13.08 6.62
CA ILE A 202 -4.55 -13.85 5.57
C ILE A 202 -4.66 -12.96 4.34
N ILE A 203 -4.21 -13.47 3.19
CA ILE A 203 -4.50 -12.93 1.87
C ILE A 203 -5.71 -13.67 1.31
N LEU A 204 -6.79 -12.92 1.09
CA LEU A 204 -8.03 -13.39 0.52
C LEU A 204 -8.35 -12.64 -0.76
N GLY A 205 -8.79 -13.39 -1.77
CA GLY A 205 -9.19 -12.84 -3.03
C GLY A 205 -8.05 -12.25 -3.86
N GLY A 206 -8.35 -11.21 -4.63
CA GLY A 206 -7.55 -10.66 -5.73
C GLY A 206 -7.79 -11.30 -7.10
N TYR A 207 -7.04 -10.85 -8.10
CA TYR A 207 -7.15 -11.37 -9.47
C TYR A 207 -5.84 -12.02 -9.88
N ASN A 208 -5.94 -13.21 -10.47
CA ASN A 208 -4.80 -13.90 -11.10
C ASN A 208 -4.57 -13.38 -12.53
N SER A 209 -5.65 -12.99 -13.21
CA SER A 209 -5.62 -12.43 -14.57
C SER A 209 -6.77 -11.45 -14.78
N ASN A 210 -6.86 -10.82 -15.95
CA ASN A 210 -7.94 -9.88 -16.28
C ASN A 210 -9.33 -10.55 -16.36
N SER A 211 -9.37 -11.88 -16.52
CA SER A 211 -10.59 -12.67 -16.62
C SER A 211 -10.80 -13.65 -15.47
N GLN A 212 -9.83 -13.79 -14.56
CA GLN A 212 -9.86 -14.81 -13.50
C GLN A 212 -9.64 -14.20 -12.11
N LYS A 213 -10.68 -14.30 -11.26
CA LYS A 213 -10.57 -14.04 -9.81
C LYS A 213 -9.73 -15.13 -9.13
N ARG A 214 -9.01 -14.77 -8.10
CA ARG A 214 -8.27 -15.68 -7.22
C ARG A 214 -9.19 -16.23 -6.13
N MET A 215 -9.58 -17.50 -6.23
CA MET A 215 -10.49 -18.11 -5.26
C MET A 215 -9.77 -18.73 -4.04
N GLU A 216 -8.44 -18.87 -4.12
CA GLU A 216 -7.59 -19.41 -3.06
C GLU A 216 -7.35 -18.39 -1.94
N CYS A 217 -7.03 -18.90 -0.76
CA CYS A 217 -6.58 -18.12 0.38
C CYS A 217 -5.16 -18.55 0.77
N SER A 218 -4.38 -17.63 1.33
CA SER A 218 -3.05 -17.95 1.86
C SER A 218 -2.85 -17.25 3.19
N THR A 219 -2.17 -17.92 4.10
CA THR A 219 -1.60 -17.25 5.27
C THR A 219 -0.25 -16.67 4.88
N VAL A 220 0.06 -15.47 5.35
CA VAL A 220 1.39 -14.86 5.32
C VAL A 220 1.89 -14.66 6.73
N ILE A 221 3.12 -15.07 7.00
CA ILE A 221 3.78 -14.90 8.29
C ILE A 221 5.03 -14.07 8.06
N LEU A 222 5.23 -13.02 8.85
CA LEU A 222 6.49 -12.28 8.92
C LEU A 222 7.19 -12.58 10.24
N ASP A 223 8.41 -13.09 10.17
CA ASP A 223 9.25 -13.42 11.32
C ASP A 223 10.69 -12.91 11.12
N GLU A 224 11.64 -13.31 11.97
CA GLU A 224 13.04 -12.86 11.83
C GLU A 224 13.72 -13.41 10.56
N LYS A 225 13.21 -14.51 9.99
CA LYS A 225 13.76 -15.12 8.76
C LYS A 225 13.20 -14.48 7.49
N GLY A 226 12.10 -13.73 7.60
CA GLY A 226 11.52 -12.98 6.50
C GLY A 226 10.03 -13.24 6.34
N ILE A 227 9.60 -13.46 5.11
CA ILE A 227 8.20 -13.69 4.74
C ILE A 227 7.96 -15.14 4.32
N HIS A 228 6.93 -15.75 4.88
CA HIS A 228 6.52 -17.13 4.57
C HIS A 228 5.07 -17.18 4.14
N PHE A 229 4.78 -18.02 3.15
CA PHE A 229 3.43 -18.26 2.64
C PHE A 229 3.01 -19.69 2.98
N GLU A 230 1.83 -19.84 3.58
CA GLU A 230 1.20 -21.15 3.82
C GLU A 230 -0.13 -21.20 3.09
N PRO A 231 -0.45 -22.30 2.36
CA PRO A 231 -1.79 -22.52 1.84
C PRO A 231 -2.83 -22.47 2.96
N LEU A 232 -3.97 -21.83 2.69
CA LEU A 232 -5.11 -21.81 3.60
C LEU A 232 -6.34 -22.33 2.86
N GLU A 233 -7.08 -23.25 3.50
CA GLU A 233 -8.32 -23.76 2.93
C GLU A 233 -9.28 -22.59 2.67
N PRO A 234 -9.72 -22.36 1.42
CA PRO A 234 -10.61 -21.27 1.11
C PRO A 234 -12.00 -21.55 1.69
N PRO A 235 -12.79 -20.51 2.02
CA PRO A 235 -14.17 -20.72 2.40
C PRO A 235 -14.96 -21.37 1.26
N ARG A 236 -16.07 -22.03 1.59
CA ARG A 236 -17.02 -22.52 0.58
C ARG A 236 -17.71 -21.34 -0.08
N TRP A 237 -17.16 -20.89 -1.21
CA TRP A 237 -17.71 -19.80 -2.00
C TRP A 237 -19.09 -20.17 -2.54
N ILE A 238 -20.07 -19.30 -2.30
CA ILE A 238 -21.42 -19.48 -2.87
C ILE A 238 -21.39 -19.27 -4.39
N PRO A 239 -22.35 -19.84 -5.15
CA PRO A 239 -22.39 -19.72 -6.60
C PRO A 239 -22.31 -18.28 -7.11
N ASP A 240 -22.94 -17.33 -6.42
CA ASP A 240 -22.92 -15.92 -6.82
C ASP A 240 -21.50 -15.34 -6.83
N ILE A 241 -20.68 -15.66 -5.81
CA ILE A 241 -19.28 -15.20 -5.73
C ILE A 241 -18.43 -15.92 -6.78
N VAL A 242 -18.66 -17.22 -6.99
CA VAL A 242 -17.93 -18.02 -7.98
C VAL A 242 -18.14 -17.47 -9.39
N HIS A 243 -19.41 -17.29 -9.79
CA HIS A 243 -19.78 -16.90 -11.15
C HIS A 243 -19.72 -15.39 -11.42
N SER A 244 -19.66 -14.55 -10.39
CA SER A 244 -19.51 -13.11 -10.59
C SER A 244 -18.18 -12.78 -11.29
N ARG A 245 -18.19 -11.85 -12.24
CA ARG A 245 -16.97 -11.42 -12.93
C ARG A 245 -16.01 -10.67 -12.00
N THR A 246 -16.57 -9.92 -11.05
CA THR A 246 -15.85 -9.11 -10.05
C THR A 246 -16.46 -9.33 -8.67
N TRP A 247 -15.81 -8.86 -7.63
CA TRP A 247 -16.38 -8.76 -6.28
C TRP A 247 -16.28 -7.32 -5.78
#